data_AF-A0A9N8E046-F1
#
_entry.id   AF-A0A9N8E046-F1
#
_cell.length_a   1.000
_cell.length_b   1.000
_cell.length_c   1.000
_cell.angle_alpha   90.00
_cell.angle_beta   90.00
_cell.angle_gamma   90.00
#
_symmetry.space_group_name_H-M   'P 1'
#
loop_
_entity.id
_entity.type
_entity.pdbx_description
1 polymer ?
#
loop_
_entity_poly.entity_id
_entity_poly.type
_entity_poly.pdbx_seq_one_letter_code
_entity_poly.pdbx_strand_id
1 'polypeptide(L)'
;MHSLSSFLWCVVAMLLLCWTPISVHAVSECVATGEEMTSFECFTSGSQPRDIMKCEDTDKRCEIWAKQGECKSNPQYMLIYCKKSCESCISGHAGEVQVAPDPKVRSKVIKVLVETQQYLKEQADFKAKILRTCRNNNQHCAHFAALGECDKNPKFMHENCGPACKTCK
;
A
#
# COMPACT_ATOMS: atom_id res chain seq x y z
N MET A 1 60.41 3.43 7.58
CA MET A 1 59.26 2.51 7.37
C MET A 1 57.99 3.31 7.55
N HIS A 2 57.13 3.41 6.52
CA HIS A 2 55.74 3.93 6.49
C HIS A 2 55.43 5.34 7.08
N SER A 3 54.52 6.17 6.54
CA SER A 3 53.87 6.25 5.22
C SER A 3 53.27 7.66 5.03
N LEU A 4 53.16 8.13 3.79
CA LEU A 4 52.40 9.33 3.35
C LEU A 4 50.87 9.03 3.42
N SER A 5 49.89 9.94 3.27
CA SER A 5 49.84 11.18 2.47
C SER A 5 48.67 12.12 2.83
N SER A 6 48.99 13.41 3.00
CA SER A 6 48.38 14.61 2.38
C SER A 6 46.86 14.89 2.39
N PHE A 7 46.46 15.92 3.16
CA PHE A 7 45.31 16.80 2.89
C PHE A 7 45.75 17.97 1.97
N LEU A 8 45.10 18.17 0.81
CA LEU A 8 44.96 19.40 -0.03
C LEU A 8 44.54 18.96 -1.48
N TRP A 9 43.84 19.72 -2.34
CA TRP A 9 43.24 21.07 -2.31
C TRP A 9 41.78 21.01 -2.81
N CYS A 10 40.94 22.02 -2.56
CA CYS A 10 40.00 22.55 -3.57
C CYS A 10 39.42 23.93 -3.19
N VAL A 11 40.01 25.00 -3.72
CA VAL A 11 39.48 26.38 -3.67
C VAL A 11 39.76 27.00 -5.04
N VAL A 12 38.73 27.50 -5.75
CA VAL A 12 38.76 28.62 -6.73
C VAL A 12 37.38 28.77 -7.41
N ALA A 13 37.08 30.02 -7.82
CA ALA A 13 36.01 30.49 -8.72
C ALA A 13 34.57 30.63 -8.17
N MET A 14 34.20 31.89 -7.88
CA MET A 14 32.81 32.36 -7.95
C MET A 14 32.46 32.75 -9.39
N LEU A 15 31.27 32.37 -9.88
CA LEU A 15 30.25 33.24 -10.53
C LEU A 15 29.28 32.42 -11.41
N LEU A 16 28.04 32.94 -11.49
CA LEU A 16 26.91 32.55 -12.36
C LEU A 16 26.04 31.34 -11.96
N LEU A 17 24.85 31.71 -11.47
CA LEU A 17 23.53 31.12 -11.79
C LEU A 17 23.26 29.66 -11.43
N CYS A 18 22.60 29.51 -10.28
CA CYS A 18 21.34 28.79 -10.11
C CYS A 18 20.80 28.05 -11.36
N TRP A 19 20.69 26.72 -11.28
CA TRP A 19 19.57 25.95 -11.86
C TRP A 19 19.33 24.72 -10.98
N THR A 20 18.41 24.85 -10.03
CA THR A 20 17.81 23.69 -9.36
C THR A 20 16.91 22.95 -10.34
N PRO A 21 17.09 21.64 -10.60
CA PRO A 21 15.97 20.82 -11.00
C PRO A 21 15.05 20.68 -9.79
N ILE A 22 14.08 21.59 -9.67
CA ILE A 22 12.92 21.37 -8.81
C ILE A 22 12.10 20.26 -9.45
N SER A 23 12.47 19.01 -9.19
CA SER A 23 11.56 17.88 -9.30
C SER A 23 10.77 17.77 -7.99
N VAL A 24 9.76 18.63 -7.94
CA VAL A 24 8.66 18.61 -6.97
C VAL A 24 8.15 17.17 -6.70
N HIS A 25 8.02 16.85 -5.41
CA HIS A 25 7.20 15.77 -4.83
C HIS A 25 7.47 14.33 -5.30
N ALA A 26 8.10 13.54 -4.42
CA ALA A 26 8.00 12.08 -4.39
C ALA A 26 7.58 11.65 -2.97
N VAL A 27 6.66 10.67 -2.89
CA VAL A 27 5.84 10.38 -1.71
C VAL A 27 6.67 9.86 -0.52
N SER A 28 6.31 10.29 0.69
CA SER A 28 6.89 9.84 1.96
C SER A 28 6.29 8.51 2.43
N GLU A 29 7.08 7.43 2.48
CA GLU A 29 6.68 6.23 3.23
C GLU A 29 6.85 6.50 4.71
N CYS A 30 5.76 6.43 5.48
CA CYS A 30 5.76 6.70 6.92
C CYS A 30 5.27 5.46 7.68
N VAL A 31 6.11 4.93 8.56
CA VAL A 31 5.80 3.77 9.40
C VAL A 31 5.37 4.26 10.78
N ALA A 32 4.26 3.72 11.30
CA ALA A 32 3.84 4.00 12.67
C ALA A 32 4.83 3.38 13.67
N THR A 33 5.29 4.19 14.62
CA THR A 33 6.21 3.81 15.70
C THR A 33 5.53 3.95 17.06
N GLY A 34 6.10 3.30 18.07
CA GLY A 34 5.56 3.26 19.44
C GLY A 34 4.39 2.29 19.62
N GLU A 35 4.15 1.89 20.88
CA GLU A 35 3.19 0.84 21.25
C GLU A 35 1.72 1.25 20.98
N GLU A 36 1.42 2.55 21.06
CA GLU A 36 0.10 3.14 20.78
C GLU A 36 -0.07 3.57 19.30
N MET A 37 0.96 3.38 18.46
CA MET A 37 0.95 3.74 17.02
C MET A 37 0.65 5.22 16.70
N THR A 38 0.92 6.15 17.64
CA THR A 38 0.63 7.59 17.50
C THR A 38 1.76 8.42 16.91
N SER A 39 2.99 7.90 16.84
CA SER A 39 4.13 8.54 16.18
C SER A 39 4.44 7.87 14.84
N PHE A 40 5.10 8.59 13.94
CA PHE A 40 5.41 8.10 12.59
C PHE A 40 6.84 8.51 12.21
N GLU A 41 7.61 7.56 11.68
CA GLU A 41 8.93 7.81 11.08
C GLU A 41 8.83 7.66 9.56
N CYS A 42 9.31 8.67 8.83
CA CYS A 42 9.17 8.72 7.38
C CYS A 42 10.53 8.61 6.68
N PHE A 43 10.61 7.76 5.66
CA PHE A 43 11.84 7.49 4.89
C PHE A 43 11.67 7.85 3.41
N THR A 44 12.78 8.19 2.75
CA THR A 44 12.82 8.54 1.32
C THR A 44 13.55 7.43 0.55
N SER A 45 12.82 6.68 -0.29
CA SER A 45 13.36 5.52 -1.00
C SER A 45 14.26 5.90 -2.19
N GLY A 46 15.57 5.69 -2.06
CA GLY A 46 16.52 5.75 -3.17
C GLY A 46 16.87 4.35 -3.70
N SER A 47 16.61 4.11 -4.99
CA SER A 47 17.06 2.97 -5.82
C SER A 47 16.68 1.52 -5.46
N GLN A 48 15.59 1.04 -6.10
CA GLN A 48 15.40 -0.29 -6.76
C GLN A 48 15.49 -1.60 -5.94
N PRO A 49 14.84 -2.71 -6.37
CA PRO A 49 13.70 -2.86 -7.28
C PRO A 49 12.39 -3.13 -6.50
N ARG A 50 11.26 -3.39 -7.19
CA ARG A 50 9.97 -3.75 -6.58
C ARG A 50 10.13 -4.77 -5.44
N ASP A 51 9.98 -4.32 -4.20
CA ASP A 51 9.96 -5.23 -3.07
C ASP A 51 8.64 -6.00 -3.07
N ILE A 52 8.72 -7.28 -3.43
CA ILE A 52 7.58 -8.18 -3.43
C ILE A 52 7.28 -8.46 -1.96
N MET A 53 6.43 -7.61 -1.37
CA MET A 53 5.99 -7.71 0.02
C MET A 53 5.59 -9.16 0.30
N LYS A 54 6.45 -9.89 1.04
CA LYS A 54 6.44 -11.35 0.99
C LYS A 54 5.08 -11.94 1.38
N CYS A 55 4.65 -12.92 0.59
CA CYS A 55 3.50 -13.79 0.83
C CYS A 55 3.82 -14.78 1.95
N GLU A 56 3.92 -14.28 3.16
CA GLU A 56 4.23 -15.06 4.34
C GLU A 56 3.43 -14.58 5.54
N ASP A 57 3.21 -15.51 6.47
CA ASP A 57 2.68 -15.23 7.78
C ASP A 57 3.83 -14.85 8.70
N THR A 58 3.63 -13.78 9.46
CA THR A 58 4.62 -13.22 10.39
C THR A 58 4.42 -13.72 11.82
N ASP A 59 3.23 -14.24 12.16
CA ASP A 59 2.96 -14.94 13.41
C ASP A 59 2.72 -16.45 13.15
N LYS A 60 3.27 -17.30 14.03
CA LYS A 60 3.12 -18.76 13.96
C LYS A 60 1.67 -19.23 14.17
N ARG A 61 0.82 -18.38 14.77
CA ARG A 61 -0.60 -18.65 15.06
C ARG A 61 -1.54 -18.25 13.92
N CYS A 62 -1.03 -17.61 12.86
CA CYS A 62 -1.84 -17.15 11.73
C CYS A 62 -2.74 -18.24 11.13
N GLU A 63 -2.27 -19.49 11.03
CA GLU A 63 -3.06 -20.61 10.50
C GLU A 63 -4.24 -20.97 11.43
N ILE A 64 -4.00 -20.95 12.75
CA ILE A 64 -5.02 -21.24 13.78
C ILE A 64 -6.07 -20.14 13.79
N TRP A 65 -5.63 -18.89 13.79
CA TRP A 65 -6.50 -17.71 13.77
C TRP A 65 -7.32 -17.61 12.47
N ALA A 66 -6.74 -17.92 11.32
CA ALA A 66 -7.48 -17.99 10.06
C ALA A 66 -8.58 -19.06 10.11
N LYS A 67 -8.27 -20.25 10.65
CA LYS A 67 -9.25 -21.33 10.89
C LYS A 67 -10.35 -20.93 11.89
N GLN A 68 -10.05 -20.04 12.84
CA GLN A 68 -11.01 -19.47 13.79
C GLN A 68 -11.83 -18.31 13.21
N GLY A 69 -11.56 -17.87 11.98
CA GLY A 69 -12.30 -16.78 11.31
C GLY A 69 -11.73 -15.38 11.56
N GLU A 70 -10.56 -15.24 12.18
CA GLU A 70 -9.94 -13.95 12.47
C GLU A 70 -9.68 -13.10 11.22
N CYS A 71 -9.53 -13.72 10.03
CA CYS A 71 -9.46 -12.97 8.76
C CYS A 71 -10.70 -12.08 8.52
N LYS A 72 -11.84 -12.38 9.16
CA LYS A 72 -13.08 -11.59 9.12
C LYS A 72 -13.31 -10.78 10.41
N SER A 73 -12.93 -11.32 11.56
CA SER A 73 -13.14 -10.68 12.89
C SER A 73 -12.08 -9.63 13.23
N ASN A 74 -10.82 -9.87 12.83
CA ASN A 74 -9.67 -9.00 13.04
C ASN A 74 -8.86 -8.78 11.74
N PRO A 75 -9.50 -8.32 10.65
CA PRO A 75 -8.87 -8.19 9.33
C PRO A 75 -7.70 -7.19 9.32
N GLN A 76 -7.72 -6.15 10.15
CA GLN A 76 -6.63 -5.17 10.25
C GLN A 76 -5.28 -5.81 10.60
N TYR A 77 -5.29 -6.79 11.52
CA TYR A 77 -4.09 -7.53 11.88
C TYR A 77 -3.85 -8.64 10.86
N MET A 78 -4.88 -9.42 10.58
CA MET A 78 -4.74 -10.66 9.84
C MET A 78 -4.37 -10.47 8.36
N LEU A 79 -4.83 -9.41 7.69
CA LEU A 79 -4.47 -9.14 6.29
C LEU A 79 -3.04 -8.57 6.13
N ILE A 80 -2.47 -8.00 7.20
CA ILE A 80 -1.10 -7.44 7.22
C ILE A 80 -0.09 -8.49 7.69
N TYR A 81 -0.40 -9.18 8.78
CA TYR A 81 0.52 -10.08 9.47
C TYR A 81 0.29 -11.56 9.17
N CYS A 82 -0.91 -11.95 8.73
CA CYS A 82 -1.30 -13.33 8.43
C CYS A 82 -1.73 -13.51 6.97
N LYS A 83 -0.99 -12.87 6.07
CA LYS A 83 -1.31 -12.73 4.65
C LYS A 83 -1.47 -14.06 3.95
N LYS A 84 -0.67 -15.08 4.33
CA LYS A 84 -0.69 -16.39 3.68
C LYS A 84 -1.85 -17.23 4.23
N SER A 85 -2.03 -17.27 5.54
CA SER A 85 -3.13 -17.98 6.20
C SER A 85 -4.51 -17.41 5.86
N CYS A 86 -4.62 -16.10 5.60
CA CYS A 86 -5.85 -15.46 5.12
C CYS A 86 -5.96 -15.35 3.60
N GLU A 87 -5.06 -15.97 2.84
CA GLU A 87 -5.03 -15.92 1.36
C GLU A 87 -5.06 -14.47 0.82
N SER A 88 -4.46 -13.54 1.58
CA SER A 88 -4.31 -12.11 1.34
C SER A 88 -2.90 -11.75 0.86
N CYS A 89 -2.19 -12.71 0.26
CA CYS A 89 -0.84 -12.55 -0.30
C CYS A 89 -0.72 -11.58 -1.49
N ILE A 90 -1.81 -10.89 -1.85
CA ILE A 90 -1.87 -9.92 -2.93
C ILE A 90 -1.86 -8.53 -2.29
N SER A 91 -0.74 -7.81 -2.42
CA SER A 91 -0.58 -6.49 -1.82
C SER A 91 -1.57 -5.44 -2.39
N GLY A 92 -2.05 -4.54 -1.54
CA GLY A 92 -2.76 -3.32 -1.93
C GLY A 92 -4.14 -3.50 -2.61
N HIS A 93 -4.73 -4.70 -2.61
CA HIS A 93 -6.02 -4.99 -3.27
C HIS A 93 -6.08 -4.58 -4.75
N ALA A 94 -4.99 -4.88 -5.48
CA ALA A 94 -4.75 -4.57 -6.89
C ALA A 94 -4.69 -3.06 -7.21
N GLY A 95 -3.50 -2.47 -7.15
CA GLY A 95 -3.25 -1.06 -7.47
C GLY A 95 -2.45 -0.38 -6.36
N GLU A 96 -2.73 0.90 -6.13
CA GLU A 96 -2.20 1.70 -5.02
C GLU A 96 -2.57 1.09 -3.66
N VAL A 97 -1.67 1.23 -2.69
CA VAL A 97 -1.91 0.80 -1.30
C VAL A 97 -3.10 1.57 -0.73
N GLN A 98 -4.10 0.85 -0.20
CA GLN A 98 -5.32 1.47 0.32
C GLN A 98 -5.18 1.84 1.79
N VAL A 99 -5.55 3.07 2.14
CA VAL A 99 -5.41 3.61 3.51
C VAL A 99 -6.75 4.05 4.12
N ALA A 100 -6.86 3.92 5.46
CA ALA A 100 -8.05 4.26 6.24
C ALA A 100 -7.76 5.40 7.24
N PRO A 101 -7.55 6.65 6.77
CA PRO A 101 -7.04 7.74 7.60
C PRO A 101 -8.04 8.15 8.69
N ASP A 102 -9.30 8.41 8.33
CA ASP A 102 -10.35 8.85 9.27
C ASP A 102 -10.80 7.70 10.19
N PRO A 103 -10.62 7.81 11.52
CA PRO A 103 -11.09 6.82 12.50
C PRO A 103 -12.60 6.57 12.44
N LYS A 104 -13.43 7.58 12.12
CA LYS A 104 -14.90 7.50 12.16
C LYS A 104 -15.47 6.55 11.12
N VAL A 105 -14.78 6.38 9.99
CA VAL A 105 -15.19 5.48 8.91
C VAL A 105 -14.27 4.27 8.75
N ARG A 106 -13.19 4.18 9.54
CA ARG A 106 -12.15 3.14 9.43
C ARG A 106 -12.70 1.72 9.36
N SER A 107 -13.69 1.36 10.18
CA SER A 107 -14.35 0.04 10.15
C SER A 107 -15.08 -0.24 8.82
N LYS A 108 -15.70 0.78 8.21
CA LYS A 108 -16.33 0.68 6.88
C LYS A 108 -15.28 0.51 5.77
N VAL A 109 -14.17 1.26 5.84
CA VAL A 109 -13.05 1.11 4.90
C VAL A 109 -12.48 -0.30 4.98
N ILE A 110 -12.19 -0.80 6.18
CA ILE A 110 -11.70 -2.16 6.42
C ILE A 110 -12.67 -3.21 5.85
N LYS A 111 -13.98 -3.03 6.03
CA LYS A 111 -14.99 -3.90 5.40
C LYS A 111 -14.88 -3.91 3.88
N VAL A 112 -14.72 -2.76 3.22
CA VAL A 112 -14.52 -2.69 1.76
C VAL A 112 -13.25 -3.46 1.34
N LEU A 113 -12.14 -3.31 2.07
CA LEU A 113 -10.89 -4.02 1.76
C LEU A 113 -11.06 -5.55 1.77
N VAL A 114 -11.72 -6.09 2.80
CA VAL A 114 -12.06 -7.52 2.92
C VAL A 114 -12.97 -7.97 1.77
N GLU A 115 -14.02 -7.20 1.47
CA GLU A 115 -14.97 -7.55 0.41
C GLU A 115 -14.36 -7.47 -1.00
N THR A 116 -13.44 -6.54 -1.25
CA THR A 116 -12.65 -6.47 -2.48
C THR A 116 -11.72 -7.68 -2.60
N GLN A 117 -11.10 -8.13 -1.51
CA GLN A 117 -10.28 -9.36 -1.52
C GLN A 117 -11.13 -10.58 -1.94
N GLN A 118 -12.30 -10.77 -1.34
CA GLN A 118 -13.20 -11.87 -1.69
C GLN A 118 -13.61 -11.79 -3.18
N TYR A 119 -14.01 -10.60 -3.64
CA TYR A 119 -14.38 -10.39 -5.04
C TYR A 119 -13.24 -10.73 -6.02
N LEU A 120 -12.02 -10.26 -5.76
CA LEU A 120 -10.86 -10.54 -6.61
C LEU A 120 -10.53 -12.05 -6.65
N LYS A 121 -10.67 -12.75 -5.52
CA LYS A 121 -10.53 -14.22 -5.44
C LYS A 121 -11.57 -14.93 -6.32
N GLU A 122 -12.85 -14.55 -6.22
CA GLU A 122 -13.93 -15.13 -7.02
C GLU A 122 -13.76 -14.89 -8.54
N GLN A 123 -13.10 -13.80 -8.95
CA GLN A 123 -12.79 -13.55 -10.36
C GLN A 123 -11.49 -14.24 -10.85
N ALA A 124 -10.63 -14.76 -9.96
CA ALA A 124 -9.29 -15.21 -10.31
C ALA A 124 -9.27 -16.38 -11.30
N ASP A 125 -10.13 -17.38 -11.06
CA ASP A 125 -10.15 -18.63 -11.82
C ASP A 125 -10.61 -18.45 -13.28
N PHE A 126 -11.45 -17.44 -13.56
CA PHE A 126 -12.05 -17.23 -14.88
C PHE A 126 -11.57 -15.96 -15.60
N LYS A 127 -10.96 -15.01 -14.90
CA LYS A 127 -10.69 -13.65 -15.42
C LYS A 127 -9.29 -13.12 -15.11
N ALA A 128 -8.29 -14.00 -14.97
CA ALA A 128 -6.89 -13.62 -14.72
C ALA A 128 -6.33 -12.53 -15.67
N LYS A 129 -6.81 -12.42 -16.92
CA LYS A 129 -6.44 -11.33 -17.84
C LYS A 129 -6.99 -9.96 -17.42
N ILE A 130 -8.25 -9.90 -16.98
CA ILE A 130 -8.95 -8.69 -16.55
C ILE A 130 -8.41 -8.19 -15.19
N LEU A 131 -8.04 -9.12 -14.30
CA LEU A 131 -7.41 -8.78 -13.02
C LEU A 131 -6.02 -8.13 -13.16
N ARG A 132 -5.37 -8.21 -14.33
CA ARG A 132 -4.12 -7.48 -14.60
C ARG A 132 -4.32 -6.00 -14.93
N THR A 133 -5.51 -5.62 -15.40
CA THR A 133 -5.85 -4.26 -15.82
C THR A 133 -6.76 -3.54 -14.85
N CYS A 134 -7.60 -4.27 -14.10
CA CYS A 134 -8.45 -3.70 -13.06
C CYS A 134 -7.61 -3.27 -11.84
N ARG A 135 -7.60 -1.97 -11.51
CA ARG A 135 -6.80 -1.42 -10.41
C ARG A 135 -7.53 -0.33 -9.63
N ASN A 136 -7.12 -0.15 -8.37
CA ASN A 136 -7.32 1.06 -7.59
C ASN A 136 -6.15 2.02 -7.90
N ASN A 137 -6.41 3.09 -8.65
CA ASN A 137 -5.40 4.08 -9.06
C ASN A 137 -5.26 5.24 -8.03
N ASN A 138 -5.83 5.07 -6.84
CA ASN A 138 -5.78 6.04 -5.76
C ASN A 138 -5.80 5.31 -4.40
N GLN A 139 -4.95 5.73 -3.46
CA GLN A 139 -4.85 5.16 -2.10
C GLN A 139 -6.14 5.25 -1.27
N HIS A 140 -7.13 6.02 -1.71
CA HIS A 140 -8.41 6.21 -1.04
C HIS A 140 -9.60 5.55 -1.76
N CYS A 141 -9.39 4.74 -2.81
CA CYS A 141 -10.48 4.03 -3.50
C CYS A 141 -11.40 3.26 -2.53
N ALA A 142 -10.83 2.53 -1.56
CA ALA A 142 -11.61 1.81 -0.54
C ALA A 142 -12.34 2.76 0.43
N HIS A 143 -11.78 3.95 0.70
CA HIS A 143 -12.41 4.98 1.52
C HIS A 143 -13.59 5.63 0.79
N PHE A 144 -13.41 5.99 -0.49
CA PHE A 144 -14.48 6.52 -1.35
C PHE A 144 -15.62 5.50 -1.53
N ALA A 145 -15.29 4.23 -1.78
CA ALA A 145 -16.28 3.15 -1.83
C ALA A 145 -17.04 3.01 -0.49
N ALA A 146 -16.36 3.11 0.66
CA ALA A 146 -16.99 3.10 1.99
C ALA A 146 -17.90 4.32 2.28
N LEU A 147 -17.74 5.41 1.53
CA LEU A 147 -18.61 6.59 1.54
C LEU A 147 -19.74 6.52 0.49
N GLY A 148 -19.82 5.44 -0.31
CA GLY A 148 -20.83 5.23 -1.34
C GLY A 148 -20.52 5.88 -2.69
N GLU A 149 -19.26 6.25 -2.96
CA GLU A 149 -18.91 6.89 -4.24
C GLU A 149 -19.08 5.97 -5.46
N CYS A 150 -19.08 4.64 -5.29
CA CYS A 150 -19.39 3.71 -6.38
C CYS A 150 -20.78 3.95 -6.99
N ASP A 151 -21.76 4.38 -6.18
CA ASP A 151 -23.12 4.69 -6.64
C ASP A 151 -23.29 6.16 -7.04
N LYS A 152 -22.64 7.08 -6.32
CA LYS A 152 -22.75 8.53 -6.58
C LYS A 152 -21.92 9.01 -7.78
N ASN A 153 -20.76 8.41 -7.98
CA ASN A 153 -19.81 8.76 -9.02
C ASN A 153 -19.30 7.50 -9.77
N PRO A 154 -20.22 6.71 -10.36
CA PRO A 154 -19.91 5.39 -10.91
C PRO A 154 -18.91 5.46 -12.05
N LYS A 155 -18.90 6.54 -12.85
CA LYS A 155 -17.93 6.67 -13.95
C LYS A 155 -16.49 6.72 -13.43
N PHE A 156 -16.18 7.69 -12.58
CA PHE A 156 -14.84 7.83 -12.01
C PHE A 156 -14.42 6.58 -11.23
N MET A 157 -15.33 6.06 -10.41
CA MET A 157 -15.04 4.95 -9.52
C MET A 157 -14.89 3.62 -10.24
N HIS A 158 -15.65 3.33 -11.31
CA HIS A 158 -15.45 2.10 -12.08
C HIS A 158 -14.21 2.17 -12.97
N GLU A 159 -13.84 3.35 -13.47
CA GLU A 159 -12.62 3.57 -14.28
C GLU A 159 -11.33 3.54 -13.44
N ASN A 160 -11.36 4.07 -12.21
CA ASN A 160 -10.15 4.27 -11.38
C ASN A 160 -10.10 3.46 -10.08
N CYS A 161 -11.21 2.88 -9.64
CA CYS A 161 -11.35 2.17 -8.38
C CYS A 161 -12.12 0.84 -8.58
N GLY A 162 -11.93 0.20 -9.74
CA GLY A 162 -12.65 -0.99 -10.16
C GLY A 162 -12.64 -2.15 -9.15
N PRO A 163 -11.51 -2.47 -8.47
CA PRO A 163 -11.49 -3.46 -7.39
C PRO A 163 -12.30 -3.02 -6.15
N ALA A 164 -12.19 -1.77 -5.71
CA ALA A 164 -12.95 -1.24 -4.57
C ALA A 164 -14.47 -1.27 -4.81
N CYS A 165 -14.91 -1.00 -6.05
CA CYS A 165 -16.32 -1.06 -6.44
C CYS A 165 -16.77 -2.43 -7.00
N LYS A 166 -15.88 -3.42 -7.05
CA LYS A 166 -16.17 -4.78 -7.56
C LYS A 166 -16.64 -4.81 -9.02
N THR A 167 -16.11 -3.91 -9.86
CA THR A 167 -16.53 -3.69 -11.26
C THR A 167 -15.47 -4.06 -12.30
N CYS A 168 -14.52 -4.94 -11.98
CA CYS A 168 -13.56 -5.47 -12.95
C CYS A 168 -14.29 -6.20 -14.09
N LYS A 169 -14.06 -5.73 -15.32
CA LYS A 169 -14.66 -6.20 -16.58
C LYS A 169 -13.59 -6.33 -17.66
#